data_AF-A0A432RGX4-F1
#
_entry.id   AF-A0A432RGX4-F1
#
_cell.length_a   1.000
_cell.length_b   1.000
_cell.length_c   1.000
_cell.angle_alpha   90.00
_cell.angle_beta   90.00
_cell.angle_gamma   90.00
#
_symmetry.space_group_name_H-M   'P 1'
#
loop_
_entity.id
_entity.type
_entity.pdbx_description
1 polymer ?
#
loop_
_entity_poly.entity_id
_entity_poly.type
_entity_poly.pdbx_seq_one_letter_code
_entity_poly.pdbx_strand_id
1 'polypeptide(L)'
;MEKKGSSVLNKISLIVLGGAIVGAIFVGIFVYFLLSSAGDQDALSKALMSIIIMSIAFLLPVYMIRVLIDKFIVQKIKKVEEALHEVSLGNLDHEVKIEGDDELAELAEAFERMRISLKTIMEKLEKGEL
;
A
#
# COMPACT_ATOMS: atom_id res chain seq x y z
N MET A 1 -9.38 -6.76 23.30
CA MET A 1 -8.26 -6.01 22.67
C MET A 1 -7.94 -6.71 21.37
N GLU A 2 -8.50 -6.23 20.28
CA GLU A 2 -8.26 -6.80 18.95
C GLU A 2 -6.80 -6.53 18.58
N LYS A 3 -6.03 -7.59 18.30
CA LYS A 3 -4.66 -7.47 17.84
C LYS A 3 -4.70 -6.72 16.51
N LYS A 4 -4.38 -5.42 16.52
CA LYS A 4 -4.15 -4.63 15.32
C LYS A 4 -3.01 -5.30 14.54
N GLY A 5 -3.38 -6.21 13.64
CA GLY A 5 -2.44 -6.88 12.75
C GLY A 5 -1.58 -5.80 12.10
N SER A 6 -0.28 -6.04 12.01
CA SER A 6 0.62 -5.06 11.39
C SER A 6 0.09 -4.70 10.01
N SER A 7 -0.19 -3.41 9.79
CA SER A 7 -0.72 -2.89 8.53
C SER A 7 0.10 -3.45 7.36
N VAL A 8 -0.56 -3.87 6.29
CA VAL A 8 0.10 -4.36 5.06
C VAL A 8 1.13 -3.33 4.58
N LEU A 9 0.82 -2.04 4.74
CA LEU A 9 1.75 -0.94 4.44
C LEU A 9 3.05 -1.01 5.26
N ASN A 10 2.97 -1.38 6.54
CA ASN A 10 4.17 -1.54 7.38
C ASN A 10 4.98 -2.77 6.97
N LYS A 11 4.32 -3.86 6.55
CA LYS A 11 5.01 -5.05 6.02
C LYS A 11 5.74 -4.73 4.72
N ILE A 12 5.09 -4.04 3.79
CA ILE A 12 5.70 -3.58 2.54
C ILE A 12 6.86 -2.63 2.84
N SER A 13 6.66 -1.65 3.73
CA SER A 13 7.73 -0.71 4.12
C SER A 13 8.94 -1.44 4.70
N LEU A 14 8.74 -2.48 5.51
CA LEU A 14 9.82 -3.29 6.06
C LEU A 14 10.62 -4.01 4.95
N ILE A 15 9.92 -4.63 4.00
CA ILE A 15 10.56 -5.33 2.86
C ILE A 15 11.39 -4.34 2.02
N VAL A 16 10.80 -3.18 1.71
CA VAL A 16 11.46 -2.15 0.90
C VAL A 16 12.68 -1.57 1.62
N LEU A 17 12.57 -1.25 2.92
CA LEU A 17 13.70 -0.76 3.71
C LEU A 17 14.82 -1.80 3.83
N GLY A 18 14.47 -3.07 4.04
CA GLY A 18 15.44 -4.16 4.06
C GLY A 18 16.18 -4.28 2.73
N GLY A 19 15.47 -4.24 1.61
CA GLY A 19 16.05 -4.25 0.27
C GLY A 19 16.97 -3.05 0.01
N ALA A 20 16.58 -1.85 0.44
CA ALA A 20 17.39 -0.64 0.30
C ALA A 20 18.73 -0.74 1.08
N ILE A 21 18.70 -1.31 2.29
CA ILE A 21 19.92 -1.54 3.10
C ILE A 21 20.86 -2.52 2.40
N VAL A 22 20.32 -3.66 1.94
CA VAL A 22 21.11 -4.67 1.21
C VAL A 22 21.72 -4.06 -0.06
N GLY A 23 20.92 -3.30 -0.81
CA GLY A 23 21.38 -2.60 -2.01
C GLY A 23 22.49 -1.58 -1.72
N ALA A 24 22.35 -0.77 -0.65
CA ALA A 24 23.38 0.19 -0.26
C ALA A 24 24.69 -0.50 0.13
N ILE A 25 24.63 -1.61 0.88
CA ILE A 25 25.81 -2.41 1.22
C ILE A 25 26.47 -2.98 -0.04
N PHE A 26 25.67 -3.53 -0.97
CA PHE A 26 26.18 -4.07 -2.23
C PHE A 26 26.92 -3.00 -3.05
N VAL A 27 26.34 -1.79 -3.16
CA VAL A 27 26.99 -0.65 -3.79
C VAL A 27 28.30 -0.28 -3.08
N GLY A 28 28.31 -0.24 -1.75
CA GLY A 28 29.52 0.03 -0.98
C GLY A 28 30.64 -0.98 -1.23
N ILE A 29 30.32 -2.28 -1.22
CA ILE A 29 31.28 -3.36 -1.54
C ILE A 29 31.82 -3.18 -2.98
N PHE A 30 30.93 -2.88 -3.93
CA PHE A 30 31.33 -2.66 -5.32
C PHE A 30 32.24 -1.44 -5.49
N VAL A 31 31.90 -0.32 -4.86
CA VAL A 31 32.73 0.91 -4.84
C VAL A 31 34.09 0.62 -4.20
N TYR A 32 34.13 -0.09 -3.08
CA TYR A 32 35.38 -0.49 -2.43
C TYR A 32 36.25 -1.33 -3.36
N PHE A 33 35.67 -2.35 -4.00
CA PHE A 33 36.38 -3.23 -4.92
C PHE A 33 36.98 -2.45 -6.10
N LEU A 34 36.20 -1.58 -6.73
CA LEU A 34 36.67 -0.75 -7.85
C LEU A 34 37.80 0.19 -7.44
N LEU A 35 37.66 0.90 -6.33
CA LEU A 35 38.66 1.88 -5.87
C LEU A 35 39.93 1.20 -5.34
N SER A 36 39.78 0.07 -4.64
CA SER A 36 40.91 -0.73 -4.17
C SER A 36 41.71 -1.32 -5.34
N SER A 37 41.03 -1.83 -6.37
CA SER A 37 41.69 -2.30 -7.60
C SER A 37 42.40 -1.18 -8.37
N ALA A 38 41.97 0.07 -8.20
CA ALA A 38 42.60 1.24 -8.81
C ALA A 38 43.76 1.81 -7.98
N GLY A 39 44.06 1.24 -6.80
CA GLY A 39 45.13 1.72 -5.92
C GLY A 39 44.79 2.98 -5.11
N ASP A 40 43.51 3.32 -4.96
CA ASP A 40 43.06 4.48 -4.17
C ASP A 40 43.23 4.20 -2.67
N GLN A 41 44.03 5.01 -1.98
CA GLN A 41 44.31 4.86 -0.54
C GLN A 41 43.07 5.11 0.34
N ASP A 42 42.09 5.85 -0.18
CA ASP A 42 40.85 6.22 0.53
C ASP A 42 39.64 5.34 0.12
N ALA A 43 39.87 4.21 -0.55
CA ALA A 43 38.83 3.33 -1.08
C ALA A 43 37.78 2.96 -0.02
N LEU A 44 38.22 2.62 1.20
CA LEU A 44 37.33 2.25 2.31
C LEU A 44 36.44 3.44 2.73
N SER A 45 37.03 4.62 2.95
CA SER A 45 36.31 5.82 3.37
C SER A 45 35.26 6.24 2.34
N LYS A 46 35.63 6.25 1.05
CA LYS A 46 34.71 6.56 -0.06
C LYS A 46 33.59 5.53 -0.18
N ALA A 47 33.89 4.24 0.01
CA ALA A 47 32.88 3.19 0.03
C ALA A 47 31.88 3.38 1.18
N LEU A 48 32.34 3.62 2.42
CA LEU A 48 31.43 3.91 3.54
C LEU A 48 30.57 5.16 3.30
N MET A 49 31.17 6.21 2.74
CA MET A 49 30.44 7.42 2.38
C MET A 49 29.35 7.14 1.32
N SER A 50 29.65 6.28 0.34
CA SER A 50 28.66 5.87 -0.67
C SER A 50 27.47 5.12 -0.05
N ILE A 51 27.71 4.25 0.95
CA ILE A 51 26.63 3.53 1.65
C ILE A 51 25.71 4.51 2.36
N ILE A 52 26.27 5.50 3.06
CA ILE A 52 25.51 6.52 3.80
C ILE A 52 24.69 7.37 2.82
N ILE A 53 25.31 7.85 1.74
CA ILE A 53 24.64 8.66 0.72
C ILE A 53 23.49 7.87 0.09
N MET A 54 23.73 6.62 -0.32
CA MET A 54 22.69 5.77 -0.90
C MET A 54 21.56 5.48 0.09
N SER A 55 21.88 5.22 1.36
CA SER A 55 20.88 4.96 2.40
C SER A 55 19.95 6.16 2.56
N ILE A 56 20.51 7.38 2.65
CA ILE A 56 19.74 8.62 2.76
C ILE A 56 18.94 8.87 1.48
N ALA A 57 19.54 8.65 0.30
CA ALA A 57 18.89 8.85 -0.99
C ALA A 57 17.63 7.98 -1.14
N PHE A 58 17.61 6.78 -0.55
CA PHE A 58 16.43 5.91 -0.58
C PHE A 58 15.35 6.27 0.44
N LEU A 59 15.65 7.01 1.51
CA LEU A 59 14.64 7.34 2.53
C LEU A 59 13.48 8.17 1.97
N LEU A 60 13.80 9.18 1.14
CA LEU A 60 12.82 10.09 0.56
C LEU A 60 11.80 9.36 -0.34
N PRO A 61 12.20 8.60 -1.38
CA PRO A 61 11.24 7.89 -2.23
C PRO A 61 10.46 6.83 -1.47
N VAL A 62 11.08 6.10 -0.52
CA VAL A 62 10.37 5.10 0.29
C VAL A 62 9.27 5.74 1.13
N TYR A 63 9.58 6.86 1.79
CA TYR A 63 8.60 7.61 2.56
C TYR A 63 7.47 8.16 1.67
N MET A 64 7.83 8.73 0.50
CA MET A 64 6.86 9.26 -0.45
C MET A 64 5.91 8.17 -0.96
N ILE A 65 6.43 7.02 -1.40
CA ILE A 65 5.64 5.88 -1.86
C ILE A 65 4.70 5.39 -0.75
N ARG A 66 5.17 5.33 0.50
CA ARG A 66 4.35 4.93 1.64
C ARG A 66 3.13 5.84 1.80
N VAL A 67 3.32 7.16 1.72
CA VAL A 67 2.23 8.14 1.81
C VAL A 67 1.26 8.00 0.63
N LEU A 68 1.78 7.77 -0.58
CA LEU A 68 0.96 7.56 -1.76
C LEU A 68 0.08 6.31 -1.63
N ILE A 69 0.65 5.17 -1.22
CA ILE A 69 -0.12 3.94 -1.04
C ILE A 69 -1.21 4.13 0.02
N ASP A 70 -0.89 4.78 1.15
CA ASP A 70 -1.89 5.03 2.19
C ASP A 70 -3.06 5.85 1.65
N LYS A 71 -2.76 6.97 0.98
CA LYS A 71 -3.76 7.90 0.48
C LYS A 71 -4.58 7.35 -0.70
N PHE A 72 -3.93 6.72 -1.67
CA PHE A 72 -4.57 6.34 -2.93
C PHE A 72 -5.15 4.92 -2.91
N ILE A 73 -4.65 4.03 -2.06
CA ILE A 73 -5.10 2.63 -2.00
C ILE A 73 -5.77 2.33 -0.66
N VAL A 74 -5.05 2.46 0.45
CA VAL A 74 -5.53 2.00 1.77
C VAL A 74 -6.78 2.76 2.20
N GLN A 75 -6.79 4.09 2.05
CA GLN A 75 -7.95 4.92 2.41
C GLN A 75 -9.16 4.64 1.52
N LYS A 76 -8.97 4.40 0.22
CA LYS A 76 -10.08 4.02 -0.68
C LYS A 76 -10.67 2.66 -0.29
N ILE A 77 -9.83 1.66 0.01
CA ILE A 77 -10.29 0.34 0.46
C ILE A 77 -11.10 0.45 1.74
N LYS A 78 -10.65 1.24 2.72
CA LYS A 78 -11.40 1.46 3.97
C LYS A 78 -12.78 2.07 3.73
N LYS A 79 -12.91 3.02 2.80
CA LYS A 79 -14.22 3.59 2.45
C LYS A 79 -15.16 2.52 1.88
N VAL A 80 -14.66 1.61 1.04
CA VAL A 80 -15.46 0.48 0.54
C VAL A 80 -15.84 -0.47 1.67
N GLU A 81 -14.89 -0.80 2.55
CA GLU A 81 -15.12 -1.64 3.73
C GLU A 81 -16.21 -1.04 4.63
N GLU A 82 -16.13 0.25 4.94
CA GLU A 82 -17.11 0.97 5.75
C GLU A 82 -18.51 0.93 5.12
N ALA A 83 -18.61 1.20 3.81
CA ALA A 83 -19.89 1.12 3.11
C ALA A 83 -20.46 -0.31 3.09
N LEU A 84 -19.62 -1.32 2.88
CA LEU A 84 -20.03 -2.72 2.95
C LEU A 84 -20.41 -3.16 4.37
N HIS A 85 -19.80 -2.57 5.39
CA HIS A 85 -20.18 -2.83 6.78
C HIS A 85 -21.61 -2.37 7.04
N GLU A 86 -22.00 -1.18 6.59
CA GLU A 86 -23.39 -0.70 6.66
C GLU A 86 -24.36 -1.65 5.94
N VAL A 87 -24.03 -2.05 4.71
CA VAL A 87 -24.80 -3.02 3.94
C VAL A 87 -24.95 -4.35 4.69
N SER A 88 -23.89 -4.82 5.36
CA SER A 88 -23.91 -6.06 6.14
C SER A 88 -24.80 -5.98 7.39
N LEU A 89 -25.02 -4.78 7.93
CA LEU A 89 -25.95 -4.53 9.03
C LEU A 89 -27.40 -4.37 8.57
N GLY A 90 -27.66 -4.54 7.26
CA GLY A 90 -28.99 -4.40 6.66
C GLY A 90 -29.34 -2.98 6.24
N ASN A 91 -28.42 -2.01 6.39
CA ASN A 91 -28.60 -0.65 5.91
C ASN A 91 -28.35 -0.59 4.40
N LEU A 92 -29.33 -1.05 3.63
CA LEU A 92 -29.25 -1.07 2.18
C LEU A 92 -29.47 0.30 1.54
N ASP A 93 -29.70 1.37 2.29
CA ASP A 93 -29.76 2.74 1.73
C ASP A 93 -28.38 3.39 1.62
N HIS A 94 -27.35 2.79 2.22
CA HIS A 94 -25.99 3.28 2.14
C HIS A 94 -25.29 2.84 0.84
N GLU A 95 -25.05 3.78 -0.08
CA GLU A 95 -24.39 3.51 -1.36
C GLU A 95 -22.90 3.14 -1.21
N VAL A 96 -22.44 2.18 -2.02
CA VAL A 96 -21.02 1.84 -2.14
C VAL A 96 -20.41 2.64 -3.30
N LYS A 97 -19.93 3.86 -3.01
CA LYS A 97 -19.39 4.76 -4.05
C LYS A 97 -17.96 5.19 -3.77
N ILE A 98 -17.09 5.00 -4.77
CA ILE A 98 -15.72 5.50 -4.79
C ILE A 98 -15.51 6.29 -6.07
N GLU A 99 -14.92 7.47 -5.95
CA GLU A 99 -14.51 8.26 -7.12
C GLU A 99 -13.22 7.69 -7.73
N GLY A 100 -13.20 7.57 -9.05
CA GLY A 100 -12.05 7.11 -9.82
C GLY A 100 -12.46 6.45 -11.12
N ASP A 101 -11.45 6.09 -11.88
CA ASP A 101 -11.57 5.30 -13.12
C ASP A 101 -10.47 4.21 -13.10
N ASP A 102 -10.26 3.65 -11.89
CA ASP A 102 -9.26 2.65 -11.58
C ASP A 102 -9.93 1.35 -11.11
N GLU A 103 -9.13 0.30 -10.90
CA GLU A 103 -9.64 -1.02 -10.51
C GLU A 103 -10.39 -0.99 -9.16
N LEU A 104 -10.11 -0.01 -8.30
CA LEU A 104 -10.83 0.16 -7.03
C LEU A 104 -12.21 0.78 -7.24
N ALA A 105 -12.35 1.70 -8.20
CA ALA A 105 -13.66 2.23 -8.61
C ALA A 105 -14.53 1.13 -9.24
N GLU A 106 -13.96 0.33 -10.15
CA GLU A 106 -14.66 -0.81 -10.77
C GLU A 106 -15.11 -1.84 -9.72
N LEU A 107 -14.25 -2.12 -8.71
CA LEU A 107 -14.59 -2.98 -7.59
C LEU A 107 -15.76 -2.40 -6.76
N ALA A 108 -15.74 -1.10 -6.47
CA ALA A 108 -16.83 -0.44 -5.76
C ALA A 108 -18.15 -0.53 -6.53
N GLU A 109 -18.13 -0.33 -7.85
CA GLU A 109 -19.32 -0.49 -8.69
C GLU A 109 -19.87 -1.92 -8.68
N ALA A 110 -19.00 -2.94 -8.67
CA ALA A 110 -19.42 -4.32 -8.55
C ALA A 110 -20.15 -4.59 -7.22
N PHE A 111 -19.65 -4.03 -6.12
CA PHE A 111 -20.30 -4.11 -4.82
C PHE A 111 -21.60 -3.31 -4.76
N GLU A 112 -21.67 -2.17 -5.43
CA GLU A 112 -22.89 -1.37 -5.51
C GLU A 112 -24.01 -2.14 -6.25
N ARG A 113 -23.68 -2.82 -7.36
CA ARG A 113 -24.64 -3.71 -8.04
C ARG A 113 -25.15 -4.83 -7.11
N MET A 114 -24.27 -5.38 -6.27
CA MET A 114 -24.66 -6.38 -5.27
C MET A 114 -25.62 -5.79 -4.23
N ARG A 115 -25.32 -4.61 -3.68
CA ARG A 115 -26.20 -3.90 -2.73
C ARG A 115 -27.59 -3.65 -3.32
N ILE A 116 -27.65 -3.13 -4.55
CA ILE A 116 -28.93 -2.86 -5.25
C ILE A 116 -29.73 -4.15 -5.45
N SER A 117 -29.06 -5.24 -5.82
CA SER A 117 -29.70 -6.55 -5.97
C SER A 117 -30.31 -7.03 -4.65
N LEU A 118 -29.55 -6.96 -3.55
CA LEU A 118 -30.05 -7.30 -2.22
C LEU A 118 -31.25 -6.44 -1.82
N LYS A 119 -31.19 -5.13 -2.08
CA LYS A 119 -32.28 -4.20 -1.77
C LYS A 119 -33.55 -4.57 -2.52
N THR A 120 -33.42 -4.84 -3.81
CA THR A 120 -34.53 -5.26 -4.66
C THR A 120 -35.16 -6.58 -4.18
N ILE A 121 -34.33 -7.54 -3.78
CA ILE A 121 -34.81 -8.83 -3.25
C ILE A 121 -35.59 -8.61 -1.95
N MET A 122 -35.07 -7.81 -1.02
CA MET A 122 -35.74 -7.51 0.25
C MET A 122 -37.06 -6.78 0.04
N GLU A 123 -37.11 -5.78 -0.84
CA GLU A 123 -38.35 -5.07 -1.16
C GLU A 123 -39.42 -5.98 -1.77
N LYS A 124 -39.03 -6.94 -2.62
CA LYS A 124 -39.95 -7.92 -3.19
C LYS A 124 -40.48 -8.89 -2.14
N LEU A 125 -39.63 -9.34 -1.22
CA LEU A 125 -40.03 -10.18 -0.10
C LEU A 125 -41.05 -9.47 0.80
N GLU A 126 -40.82 -8.20 1.12
CA GLU A 126 -41.74 -7.39 1.94
C GLU A 126 -43.12 -7.20 1.28
N LYS A 127 -43.14 -7.09 -0.06
CA LYS A 127 -44.39 -6.97 -0.83
C LYS A 127 -45.08 -8.32 -1.08
N GLY A 128 -44.45 -9.44 -0.73
CA GLY A 128 -44.97 -10.78 -1.03
C GLY A 128 -44.98 -11.13 -2.52
N GLU A 129 -44.06 -10.55 -3.30
CA GLU A 129 -43.94 -10.75 -4.75
C GLU A 129 -43.00 -11.92 -5.12
N LEU A 130 -42.58 -12.72 -4.13
CA LEU A 130 -41.70 -13.88 -4.26
C LEU A 130 -42.37 -15.15 -3.72
#